data_AF-A0A4Y2R0Q2-F1
#
_entry.id   AF-A0A4Y2R0Q2-F1
#
_cell.length_a   1.000
_cell.length_b   1.000
_cell.length_c   1.000
_cell.angle_alpha   90.00
_cell.angle_beta   90.00
_cell.angle_gamma   90.00
#
_symmetry.space_group_name_H-M   'P 1'
#
loop_
_entity.id
_entity.type
_entity.pdbx_description
1 polymer ?
#
loop_
_entity_poly.entity_id
_entity_poly.type
_entity_poly.pdbx_seq_one_letter_code
_entity_poly.pdbx_strand_id
1 'polypeptide(L)'
;QLRDLSAVEGFKVDAGQLTIYRVERNAGGEYKCKVSNPAGEDEAIFRLEVQVRPNIVQLENLTREEGSIAEMECRAEGVPRPGLSIRRDNLGLLQDGQPPSRSSDWWIVFKKSIEMV
;
A
#
# COMPACT_ATOMS: atom_id res chain seq x y z
N GLN A 1 8.66 -8.84 -23.47
CA GLN A 1 9.15 -7.78 -24.37
C GLN A 1 9.22 -6.49 -23.55
N LEU A 2 10.34 -5.78 -23.53
CA LEU A 2 10.47 -4.52 -22.79
C LEU A 2 9.60 -3.44 -23.46
N ARG A 3 8.89 -2.64 -22.67
CA ARG A 3 8.12 -1.50 -23.16
C ARG A 3 9.03 -0.28 -23.20
N ASP A 4 9.11 0.37 -24.35
CA ASP A 4 9.81 1.65 -24.47
C ASP A 4 9.00 2.74 -23.75
N LEU A 5 9.59 3.34 -22.72
CA LEU A 5 8.96 4.36 -21.88
C LEU A 5 9.02 5.75 -22.50
N SER A 6 9.86 5.97 -23.52
CA SER A 6 9.98 7.28 -24.18
C SER A 6 8.70 7.71 -24.91
N ALA A 7 7.86 6.75 -25.29
CA ALA A 7 6.58 6.96 -25.97
C ALA A 7 5.37 6.89 -25.02
N VAL A 8 5.58 6.84 -23.71
CA VAL A 8 4.50 6.67 -22.72
C VAL A 8 4.21 7.98 -22.02
N GLU A 9 2.95 8.40 -22.04
CA GLU A 9 2.49 9.56 -21.28
C GLU A 9 2.78 9.40 -19.78
N GLY A 10 3.23 10.49 -19.14
CA GLY A 10 3.64 10.47 -17.72
C GLY A 10 5.10 10.09 -17.49
N PHE A 11 5.83 9.65 -18.52
CA PHE A 11 7.26 9.37 -18.46
C PHE A 11 8.03 10.34 -19.36
N LYS A 12 9.17 10.83 -18.89
CA LYS A 12 10.13 11.60 -19.68
C LYS A 12 11.50 10.96 -19.57
N VAL A 13 12.08 10.58 -20.71
CA VAL A 13 13.45 10.06 -20.82
C VAL A 13 14.31 11.12 -21.48
N ASP A 14 15.36 11.59 -20.79
CA ASP A 14 16.20 12.69 -21.26
C ASP A 14 17.62 12.56 -20.69
N ALA A 15 18.63 12.61 -21.56
CA ALA A 15 20.05 12.57 -21.20
C ALA A 15 20.44 11.51 -20.13
N GLY A 16 19.90 10.29 -20.23
CA GLY A 16 20.17 9.20 -19.27
C GLY A 16 19.35 9.26 -17.96
N GLN A 17 18.40 10.20 -17.87
CA GLN A 17 17.47 10.34 -16.75
C GLN A 17 16.06 9.88 -17.16
N LEU A 18 15.42 9.10 -16.28
CA LEU A 18 13.99 8.81 -16.34
C LEU A 18 13.27 9.66 -15.28
N THR A 19 12.33 10.48 -15.72
CA THR A 19 11.41 11.25 -14.86
C THR A 19 10.01 10.65 -14.98
N ILE A 20 9.38 10.37 -13.83
CA ILE A 20 8.01 9.84 -13.75
C ILE A 20 7.14 10.93 -13.12
N TYR A 21 6.18 11.44 -13.87
CA TYR A 21 5.23 12.44 -13.40
C TYR A 21 4.00 11.78 -12.79
N ARG A 22 3.46 12.38 -11.72
CA ARG A 22 2.25 11.88 -11.02
C ARG A 22 2.36 10.39 -10.69
N VAL A 23 3.37 10.06 -9.87
CA VAL A 23 3.64 8.67 -9.46
C VAL A 23 2.40 8.08 -8.78
N GLU A 24 1.81 7.08 -9.43
CA GLU A 24 0.70 6.28 -8.92
C GLU A 24 1.16 4.84 -8.62
N ARG A 25 0.31 4.05 -7.95
CA ARG A 25 0.64 2.66 -7.56
C ARG A 25 1.09 1.81 -8.75
N ASN A 26 0.53 2.03 -9.93
CA ASN A 26 0.84 1.31 -11.17
C ASN A 26 2.22 1.67 -11.76
N ALA A 27 2.87 2.74 -11.29
CA ALA A 27 4.24 3.07 -11.65
C ALA A 27 5.26 2.20 -10.90
N GLY A 28 4.86 1.46 -9.86
CA GLY A 28 5.72 0.49 -9.19
C GLY A 28 6.06 -0.69 -10.11
N GLY A 29 7.31 -1.16 -10.06
CA GLY A 29 7.75 -2.25 -10.91
C GLY A 29 9.25 -2.25 -11.16
N GLU A 30 9.65 -3.07 -12.13
CA GLU A 30 11.04 -3.18 -12.59
C GLU A 30 11.25 -2.27 -13.80
N TYR A 31 12.28 -1.44 -13.73
CA TYR A 31 12.71 -0.53 -14.78
C TYR A 31 14.09 -0.94 -15.25
N LYS A 32 14.29 -0.94 -16.57
CA LYS A 32 15.57 -1.28 -17.18
C LYS A 32 16.10 -0.10 -17.96
N CYS A 33 17.30 0.34 -17.61
CA CYS A 33 18.08 1.25 -18.42
C CYS A 33 18.96 0.42 -19.35
N LYS A 34 18.89 0.69 -20.66
CA LYS A 34 19.68 0.01 -21.68
C LYS A 34 20.49 1.05 -22.44
N VAL A 35 21.80 0.84 -22.51
CA VAL A 35 22.74 1.72 -23.24
C VAL A 35 23.37 0.91 -24.36
N SER A 36 23.55 1.54 -25.53
CA SER A 36 24.14 0.89 -26.70
C SER A 36 25.22 1.78 -27.32
N ASN A 37 26.30 1.16 -27.75
CA ASN A 37 27.36 1.76 -28.54
C ASN A 37 27.80 0.77 -29.64
N PRO A 38 28.72 1.14 -30.57
CA PRO A 38 29.16 0.23 -31.62
C PRO A 38 29.85 -1.05 -31.14
N ALA A 39 30.33 -1.09 -29.88
CA ALA A 39 30.97 -2.26 -29.30
C ALA A 39 29.96 -3.23 -28.64
N GLY A 40 28.73 -2.79 -28.39
CA GLY A 40 27.68 -3.64 -27.83
C GLY A 40 26.64 -2.88 -27.02
N GLU A 41 25.98 -3.60 -26.13
CA GLU A 41 24.93 -3.09 -25.26
C GLU A 41 25.23 -3.46 -23.81
N ASP A 42 24.82 -2.61 -22.89
CA ASP A 42 24.84 -2.87 -21.45
C ASP A 42 23.51 -2.47 -20.81
N GLU A 43 23.16 -3.10 -19.70
CA GLU A 43 21.89 -2.87 -19.03
C GLU A 43 21.98 -2.85 -17.51
N ALA A 44 21.17 -1.99 -16.90
CA ALA A 44 20.98 -1.90 -15.46
C ALA A 44 19.50 -1.99 -15.10
N ILE A 45 19.19 -2.76 -14.05
CA ILE A 45 17.82 -3.01 -13.59
C ILE A 45 17.60 -2.33 -12.24
N PHE A 46 16.48 -1.62 -12.12
CA PHE A 46 16.05 -0.89 -10.93
C PHE A 46 14.64 -1.30 -10.53
N ARG A 47 14.39 -1.50 -9.23
CA ARG A 47 13.06 -1.77 -8.71
C ARG A 47 12.50 -0.53 -8.02
N LEU A 48 11.38 -0.04 -8.51
CA LEU A 48 10.66 1.08 -7.91
C LEU A 48 9.50 0.54 -7.06
N GLU A 49 9.51 0.84 -5.77
CA GLU A 49 8.37 0.61 -4.87
C GLU A 49 7.67 1.94 -4.58
N VAL A 50 6.41 2.04 -5.00
CA VAL A 50 5.60 3.24 -4.77
C VAL A 50 4.88 3.11 -3.44
N GLN A 51 5.21 3.99 -2.51
CA GLN A 51 4.54 4.06 -1.22
C GLN A 51 3.18 4.75 -1.36
N VAL A 52 2.19 4.19 -0.68
CA VAL A 52 0.81 4.70 -0.66
C VAL A 52 0.43 4.93 0.78
N ARG A 53 -0.01 6.16 1.10
CA ARG A 53 -0.46 6.50 2.45
C ARG A 53 -1.57 5.56 2.91
N PRO A 54 -1.62 5.21 4.22
CA PRO A 54 -2.71 4.45 4.78
C PRO A 54 -4.06 5.12 4.51
N ASN A 55 -5.04 4.35 4.06
CA ASN A 55 -6.42 4.77 3.86
C ASN A 55 -7.37 3.77 4.50
N ILE A 56 -8.31 4.25 5.32
CA ILE A 56 -9.36 3.41 5.92
C ILE A 56 -10.46 3.23 4.86
N VAL A 57 -10.63 2.01 4.38
CA VAL A 57 -11.62 1.67 3.34
C VAL A 57 -12.93 1.14 3.94
N GLN A 58 -12.89 0.61 5.17
CA GLN A 58 -14.08 0.18 5.89
C GLN A 58 -13.92 0.45 7.39
N LEU A 59 -14.92 1.14 7.94
CA LEU A 59 -15.11 1.33 9.37
C LEU A 59 -16.62 1.48 9.59
N GLU A 60 -17.22 0.57 10.34
CA GLU A 60 -18.67 0.55 10.54
C GLU A 60 -19.07 1.23 11.84
N ASN A 61 -20.11 2.07 11.77
CA ASN A 61 -20.79 2.55 12.96
C ASN A 61 -21.64 1.40 13.52
N LEU A 62 -21.38 1.02 14.76
CA LEU A 62 -22.08 -0.08 15.42
C LEU A 62 -22.98 0.46 16.53
N THR A 63 -24.23 -0.01 16.54
CA THR A 63 -25.15 0.14 17.67
C THR A 63 -25.50 -1.25 18.19
N ARG A 64 -25.36 -1.42 19.50
CA ARG A 64 -25.49 -2.70 20.21
C ARG A 64 -26.15 -2.45 21.56
N GLU A 65 -26.88 -3.44 22.05
CA GLU A 65 -27.55 -3.37 23.35
C GLU A 65 -26.50 -3.37 24.48
N GLU A 66 -26.83 -2.72 25.59
CA GLU A 66 -26.00 -2.74 26.81
C GLU A 66 -25.79 -4.19 27.27
N GLY A 67 -24.57 -4.54 27.66
CA GLY A 67 -24.19 -5.90 28.04
C GLY A 67 -23.93 -6.86 26.88
N SER A 68 -24.11 -6.42 25.62
CA SER A 68 -23.78 -7.23 24.45
C SER A 68 -22.35 -7.01 23.95
N ILE A 69 -21.86 -7.97 23.15
CA ILE A 69 -20.54 -7.89 22.52
C ILE A 69 -20.67 -7.20 21.15
N ALA A 70 -19.92 -6.12 20.96
CA ALA A 70 -19.72 -5.48 19.66
C ALA A 70 -18.44 -5.99 19.00
N GLU A 71 -18.51 -6.41 17.74
CA GLU A 71 -17.35 -6.73 16.91
C GLU A 71 -17.12 -5.61 15.91
N MET A 72 -16.06 -4.82 16.11
CA MET A 72 -15.69 -3.78 15.16
C MET A 72 -14.67 -4.30 14.15
N GLU A 73 -15.00 -4.12 12.88
CA GLU A 73 -14.13 -4.43 11.76
C GLU A 73 -13.56 -3.13 11.18
N CYS A 74 -12.22 -3.06 11.10
CA CYS A 74 -11.52 -1.97 10.42
C CYS A 74 -10.67 -2.56 9.30
N ARG A 75 -10.85 -2.01 8.10
CA ARG A 75 -10.07 -2.35 6.92
C ARG A 75 -9.32 -1.12 6.46
N ALA A 76 -7.99 -1.23 6.37
CA ALA A 76 -7.14 -0.20 5.81
C ALA A 76 -6.19 -0.77 4.76
N GLU A 77 -5.82 0.09 3.82
CA GLU A 77 -4.91 -0.21 2.73
C GLU A 77 -3.75 0.79 2.74
N GLY A 78 -2.57 0.36 2.33
CA GLY A 78 -1.38 1.21 2.28
C GLY A 78 -0.17 0.41 1.82
N VAL A 79 0.88 1.11 1.40
CA VAL A 79 2.19 0.53 1.07
C VAL A 79 3.27 1.39 1.75
N PRO A 80 4.07 0.82 2.68
CA PRO A 80 3.98 -0.54 3.20
C PRO A 80 2.67 -0.79 3.96
N ARG A 81 2.37 -2.07 4.24
CA ARG A 81 1.16 -2.49 4.95
C ARG A 81 1.02 -1.70 6.27
N PRO A 82 -0.10 -1.00 6.53
CA PRO A 82 -0.23 -0.14 7.70
C PRO A 82 -0.40 -0.97 8.99
N GLY A 83 0.08 -0.44 10.11
CA GLY A 83 -0.34 -0.88 11.44
C GLY A 83 -1.70 -0.29 11.79
N LEU A 84 -2.54 -1.02 12.51
CA LEU A 84 -3.85 -0.54 12.95
C LEU A 84 -3.97 -0.61 14.47
N SER A 85 -4.54 0.43 15.05
CA SER A 85 -4.90 0.46 16.46
C SER A 85 -6.28 1.07 16.58
N ILE A 86 -7.08 0.51 17.49
CA ILE A 86 -8.40 1.05 17.83
C ILE A 86 -8.26 1.80 19.13
N ARG A 87 -8.86 2.99 19.19
CA ARG A 87 -8.93 3.78 20.42
C ARG A 87 -10.39 3.91 20.82
N ARG A 88 -10.70 3.66 22.09
CA ARG A 88 -11.97 4.08 22.68
C ARG A 88 -11.76 5.44 23.32
N ASP A 89 -12.68 6.37 23.11
CA ASP A 89 -12.61 7.68 23.77
C ASP A 89 -12.54 7.45 25.28
N ASN A 90 -11.53 8.06 25.91
CA ASN A 90 -11.18 7.95 27.34
C ASN A 90 -10.48 6.65 27.82
N LEU A 91 -10.22 5.65 26.98
CA LEU A 91 -9.66 4.34 27.41
C LEU A 91 -8.32 3.94 26.78
N GLY A 92 -7.68 4.87 26.04
CA GLY A 92 -6.35 4.64 25.46
C GLY A 92 -6.35 3.69 24.25
N LEU A 93 -5.16 3.38 23.73
CA LEU A 93 -5.01 2.48 22.58
C LEU A 93 -5.33 1.04 23.00
N LEU A 94 -6.31 0.41 22.34
CA LEU A 94 -6.53 -1.03 22.41
C LEU A 94 -5.45 -1.69 21.55
N GLN A 95 -4.54 -2.45 22.18
CA GLN A 95 -3.37 -3.01 21.49
C GLN A 95 -3.72 -3.97 20.35
N ASP A 96 -2.75 -4.00 19.45
CA ASP A 96 -2.61 -4.59 18.11
C ASP A 96 -2.89 -6.10 18.08
N GLY A 97 -3.69 -6.54 17.11
CA GLY A 97 -3.74 -7.93 16.67
C GLY A 97 -2.92 -8.07 15.40
N GLN A 98 -1.68 -8.54 15.50
CA GLN A 98 -0.77 -8.73 14.36
C GLN A 98 -1.53 -9.32 13.14
N PRO A 99 -1.45 -8.72 11.94
CA PRO A 99 -2.14 -9.24 10.76
C PRO A 99 -1.71 -10.69 10.46
N PRO A 100 -2.61 -11.55 9.97
CA PRO A 100 -2.23 -12.91 9.57
C PRO A 100 -1.13 -12.86 8.51
N SER A 101 -0.02 -13.55 8.78
CA SER A 101 1.23 -13.49 8.02
C SER A 101 1.16 -14.08 6.60
N ARG A 102 -0.02 -14.53 6.14
CA ARG A 102 -0.13 -15.34 4.94
C ARG A 102 -1.49 -15.28 4.23
N SER A 103 -2.04 -14.07 4.07
CA SER A 103 -3.16 -13.87 3.13
C SER A 103 -2.66 -13.18 1.87
N SER A 104 -3.02 -13.73 0.71
CA SER A 104 -2.80 -13.16 -0.65
C SER A 104 -3.57 -11.85 -0.89
N ASP A 105 -4.29 -11.38 0.12
CA ASP A 105 -5.15 -10.24 0.06
C ASP A 105 -4.46 -8.97 0.57
N TRP A 106 -4.54 -7.92 -0.24
CA TRP A 106 -3.92 -6.61 -0.02
C TRP A 106 -4.60 -5.77 1.07
N TRP A 107 -5.59 -6.34 1.75
CA TRP A 107 -6.29 -5.72 2.87
C TRP A 107 -5.90 -6.36 4.19
N ILE A 108 -5.95 -5.58 5.27
CA ILE A 108 -5.94 -6.12 6.62
C ILE A 108 -7.34 -5.98 7.19
N VAL A 109 -7.83 -7.05 7.83
CA VAL A 109 -9.04 -7.03 8.63
C VAL A 109 -8.62 -7.10 10.09
N PHE A 110 -8.87 -6.04 10.84
CA PHE A 110 -8.77 -6.07 12.30
C PHE A 110 -10.16 -6.27 12.88
N LYS A 111 -10.32 -7.30 13.70
CA LYS A 111 -11.54 -7.55 14.48
C LYS A 111 -11.25 -7.28 15.95
N LYS A 112 -12.04 -6.43 16.58
CA LYS A 112 -11.97 -6.20 18.02
C LYS A 112 -13.34 -6.41 18.66
N SER A 113 -13.39 -7.34 19.61
CA SER A 113 -14.56 -7.54 20.49
C SER A 113 -14.51 -6.52 21.63
N ILE A 114 -15.61 -5.81 21.83
CA ILE A 114 -15.81 -4.80 22.85
C ILE A 114 -17.11 -5.13 23.58
N GLU A 115 -17.05 -5.30 24.90
CA GLU A 115 -18.26 -5.32 25.73
C GLU A 115 -18.83 -3.90 25.82
N MET A 116 -20.12 -3.78 25.55
CA MET A 116 -20.85 -2.52 25.62
C MET A 116 -21.32 -2.30 27.06
N VAL A 117 -20.84 -1.21 27.66
CA VAL A 117 -21.14 -0.77 29.02
C VAL A 117 -21.81 0.59 28.97
#